data_AF-A0A8T4JF53-F1
#
_entry.id   AF-A0A8T4JF53-F1
#
_cell.length_a   1.000
_cell.length_b   1.000
_cell.length_c   1.000
_cell.angle_alpha   90.00
_cell.angle_beta   90.00
_cell.angle_gamma   90.00
#
_symmetry.space_group_name_H-M   'P 1'
#
loop_
_entity.id
_entity.type
_entity.pdbx_description
1 polymer ?
#
loop_
_entity_poly.entity_id
_entity_poly.type
_entity_poly.pdbx_seq_one_letter_code
_entity_poly.pdbx_strand_id
1 'polypeptide(L)' 'MIYEPEDDSFILESVVKKIVSAENPKFVLDLGTGSGIQALAASESGAKKVLAVDINPEAVACVNK' A
#
# COMPACT_ATOMS: atom_id res chain seq x y z
N MET A 1 9.83 7.27 13.24
CA MET A 1 10.15 7.85 11.91
C MET A 1 9.48 7.01 10.85
N ILE A 2 8.73 7.65 9.95
CA ILE A 2 8.06 7.01 8.82
C ILE A 2 9.01 7.04 7.63
N TYR A 3 9.09 5.96 6.88
CA TYR A 3 9.90 5.91 5.66
C TYR A 3 9.29 6.80 4.57
N GLU A 4 10.08 7.70 4.02
CA GLU A 4 9.67 8.51 2.88
C GLU A 4 9.78 7.67 1.60
N PRO A 5 8.76 7.66 0.72
CA PRO A 5 8.85 6.95 -0.55
C PRO A 5 10.04 7.39 -1.40
N GLU A 6 10.83 6.41 -1.86
CA GLU A 6 11.92 6.61 -2.80
C GLU A 6 11.65 5.86 -4.12
N ASP A 7 12.62 5.85 -5.04
CA ASP A 7 12.47 5.26 -6.38
C ASP A 7 11.99 3.81 -6.35
N ASP A 8 12.45 3.01 -5.38
CA ASP A 8 12.04 1.62 -5.20
C ASP A 8 10.54 1.50 -4.88
N SER A 9 10.02 2.43 -4.07
CA SER A 9 8.64 2.53 -3.66
C SER A 9 7.75 2.87 -4.85
N PHE A 10 8.17 3.82 -5.70
CA PHE A 10 7.45 4.20 -6.91
C PHE A 10 7.48 3.09 -7.99
N ILE A 11 8.60 2.36 -8.11
CA ILE A 11 8.67 1.21 -9.01
C ILE A 11 7.67 0.13 -8.56
N LEU A 12 7.65 -0.21 -7.27
CA LEU A 12 6.71 -1.19 -6.73
C LEU A 12 5.26 -0.73 -6.87
N GLU A 13 4.98 0.55 -6.64
CA GLU A 13 3.65 1.16 -6.81
C GLU A 13 3.10 0.91 -8.22
N SER A 14 3.92 1.12 -9.25
CA SER A 14 3.51 0.88 -10.64
C SER A 14 3.12 -0.58 -10.91
N VAL A 15 3.82 -1.52 -10.28
CA VAL A 15 3.55 -2.95 -10.41
C VAL A 15 2.28 -3.33 -9.65
N VAL A 16 2.09 -2.80 -8.44
CA VAL A 16 0.87 -2.99 -7.64
C VAL A 16 -0.35 -2.54 -8.42
N LYS A 17 -0.32 -1.31 -8.98
CA LYS A 17 -1.42 -0.77 -9.78
C LYS A 17 -1.78 -1.69 -10.95
N LYS A 18 -0.75 -2.18 -11.67
CA LYS A 18 -0.91 -3.08 -12.82
C LYS A 18 -1.54 -4.42 -12.42
N ILE A 19 -1.02 -5.06 -11.37
CA ILE A 19 -1.50 -6.38 -10.92
C ILE A 19 -2.93 -6.28 -10.40
N VAL A 20 -3.22 -5.31 -9.52
CA VAL A 20 -4.54 -5.16 -8.92
C VAL A 20 -5.60 -4.86 -9.98
N SER A 21 -5.29 -4.00 -10.95
CA SER A 21 -6.21 -3.70 -12.06
C SER A 21 -6.50 -4.93 -12.93
N ALA A 22 -5.51 -5.81 -13.13
CA ALA A 22 -5.64 -7.00 -13.95
C ALA A 22 -6.35 -8.16 -13.23
N GLU A 23 -6.05 -8.37 -11.95
CA GLU A 23 -6.52 -9.53 -11.19
C GLU A 23 -7.77 -9.25 -10.34
N ASN A 24 -8.09 -7.97 -10.10
CA ASN A 24 -9.24 -7.50 -9.32
C ASN A 24 -9.40 -8.23 -7.97
N PRO A 25 -8.36 -8.21 -7.10
CA PRO A 25 -8.36 -8.95 -5.84
C PRO A 25 -9.43 -8.41 -4.87
N LYS A 26 -10.07 -9.33 -4.15
CA LYS A 26 -11.04 -8.97 -3.09
C LYS A 26 -10.33 -8.44 -1.84
N PHE A 27 -9.15 -8.94 -1.53
CA PHE A 27 -8.41 -8.61 -0.32
C PHE A 27 -6.93 -8.46 -0.64
N VAL A 28 -6.30 -7.39 -0.15
CA VAL A 28 -4.87 -7.13 -0.24
C VAL A 28 -4.32 -6.85 1.16
N LEU A 29 -3.13 -7.38 1.45
CA LEU A 29 -2.38 -7.12 2.67
C LEU A 29 -1.09 -6.39 2.30
N ASP A 30 -0.89 -5.19 2.84
CA ASP A 30 0.33 -4.42 2.71
C ASP A 30 1.14 -4.54 4.01
N LEU A 31 2.24 -5.30 3.97
CA LEU A 31 3.12 -5.60 5.10
C LEU A 31 4.28 -4.61 5.14
N GLY A 32 4.43 -3.87 6.25
CA GLY A 32 5.44 -2.81 6.33
C GLY A 32 5.00 -1.58 5.55
N THR A 33 3.76 -1.15 5.78
CA THR A 33 3.07 -0.15 4.95
C THR A 33 3.80 1.20 4.92
N GLY A 34 4.58 1.55 5.95
CA GLY A 34 5.32 2.80 6.01
C GLY A 34 4.40 4.02 5.83
N SER A 35 4.60 4.75 4.74
CA SER A 35 3.77 5.90 4.34
C SER A 35 2.41 5.52 3.72
N GLY A 36 2.19 4.24 3.42
CA GLY A 36 0.95 3.72 2.85
C GLY A 36 0.89 3.71 1.33
N ILE A 37 1.99 4.03 0.63
CA ILE A 37 1.99 4.17 -0.84
C ILE A 37 1.44 2.92 -1.55
N GLN A 38 1.80 1.71 -1.10
CA GLN A 38 1.33 0.48 -1.74
C GLN A 38 -0.11 0.13 -1.37
N ALA A 39 -0.49 0.33 -0.10
CA ALA A 39 -1.87 0.17 0.33
C ALA A 39 -2.83 1.08 -0.45
N LEU A 40 -2.47 2.36 -0.62
CA LEU A 40 -3.24 3.33 -1.39
C LEU A 40 -3.31 2.95 -2.86
N ALA A 41 -2.18 2.60 -3.48
CA ALA A 41 -2.13 2.17 -4.87
C ALA A 41 -3.03 0.95 -5.14
N ALA A 42 -3.05 -0.03 -4.23
CA ALA A 42 -3.94 -1.19 -4.32
C ALA A 42 -5.42 -0.78 -4.19
N SER A 43 -5.74 0.09 -3.22
CA SER A 43 -7.12 0.56 -3.01
C SER A 43 -7.63 1.34 -4.23
N GLU A 44 -6.83 2.25 -4.78
CA GLU A 44 -7.18 3.07 -5.95
C GLU A 44 -7.30 2.25 -7.24
N SER A 45 -6.60 1.12 -7.31
CA SER A 45 -6.59 0.23 -8.49
C SER A 45 -7.70 -0.82 -8.48
N GLY A 46 -8.58 -0.81 -7.48
CA GLY A 46 -9.79 -1.64 -7.45
C GLY A 46 -9.80 -2.77 -6.43
N ALA A 47 -8.81 -2.87 -5.54
CA ALA A 47 -8.88 -3.82 -4.44
C ALA A 47 -10.09 -3.51 -3.54
N LYS A 48 -10.94 -4.51 -3.27
CA LYS A 48 -12.16 -4.26 -2.47
C LYS A 48 -11.88 -3.95 -1.00
N LYS A 49 -10.80 -4.51 -0.46
CA LYS A 49 -10.34 -4.27 0.91
C LYS A 49 -8.83 -4.37 0.96
N VAL A 50 -8.21 -3.36 1.57
CA VAL A 50 -6.78 -3.34 1.84
C VAL A 50 -6.59 -3.31 3.35
N LEU A 51 -5.73 -4.19 3.86
CA LEU A 51 -5.25 -4.14 5.24
C LEU A 51 -3.78 -3.72 5.20
N ALA A 52 -3.47 -2.56 5.78
CA ALA A 52 -2.12 -2.05 5.92
C ALA A 52 -1.63 -2.30 7.35
N VAL A 53 -0.43 -2.87 7.50
CA VAL A 53 0.17 -3.11 8.82
C VAL A 53 1.62 -2.66 8.86
N ASP A 54 2.05 -2.17 10.01
CA ASP A 54 3.43 -1.81 10.28
C ASP A 54 3.79 -2.15 11.73
N ILE A 55 5.09 -2.36 11.99
CA ILE A 55 5.60 -2.48 13.36
C ILE A 55 5.69 -1.11 14.04
N ASN A 56 5.85 -0.03 13.26
CA ASN A 56 5.89 1.34 13.76
C ASN A 56 4.46 1.88 13.94
N PRO A 57 4.01 2.18 15.19
CA PRO A 57 2.70 2.76 15.44
C PRO A 57 2.45 4.10 14.73
N GLU A 58 3.50 4.88 14.46
CA GLU A 58 3.38 6.14 13.72
C GLU A 58 3.00 5.92 12.26
N ALA A 59 3.53 4.86 11.62
CA ALA A 59 3.17 4.48 10.26
C ALA A 59 1.69 4.05 10.19
N VAL A 60 1.25 3.25 11.16
CA VAL A 60 -0.17 2.87 11.28
C VAL A 60 -1.06 4.11 11.46
N ALA A 61 -0.66 5.05 12.31
CA ALA A 61 -1.40 6.29 12.51
C ALA A 61 -1.42 7.19 11.26
N CYS A 62 -0.36 7.17 10.44
CA CYS A 62 -0.25 7.95 9.21
C CYS A 62 -1.19 7.43 8.10
N VAL A 63 -1.37 6.11 8.01
CA VAL A 63 -2.15 5.45 6.95
C VAL A 63 -3.63 5.28 7.33
N ASN A 64 -3.96 5.39 8.62
CA ASN A 64 -5.35 5.35 9.10
C ASN A 64 -6.16 6.55 8.57
N LYS A 65 -6.93 6.32 7.50
CA LYS A 65 -8.02 7.19 7.04
C LYS A 65 -9.36 6.48 7.17
#